data_AF-A0A942QM64-F1
#
_entry.id   AF-A0A942QM64-F1
#
_cell.length_a   1.000
_cell.length_b   1.000
_cell.length_c   1.000
_cell.angle_alpha   90.00
_cell.angle_beta   90.00
_cell.angle_gamma   90.00
#
_symmetry.space_group_name_H-M   'P 1'
#
loop_
_entity.id
_entity.type
_entity.pdbx_description
1 polymer ?
#
loop_
_entity_poly.entity_id
_entity_poly.type
_entity_poly.pdbx_seq_one_letter_code
_entity_poly.pdbx_strand_id
1 'polypeptide(L)'
;MSIHVIITQAMAQAVAKTLQARGLGDAPMRIVAQSQGPGALEEAGRVPASVLILDVGTGPGLGAAVLRYRLARPQARIILLATGRQPGDPEVAQIVQAGVYDIVTDPESLAAAMDRQPAGLESAALWLDPSLAPGGNGGKTVVERVVERKVPMTQRPTLIAAAGMAPGVGTTTMAQVITHYLAWRGHTTTLVDMSAPWPAEQYTLPWRPPEIPEEPTREVANLWVCRQSDPMAVVRRRQTAYVVADAGHVSAEVAAGLGADLLIIVLPNSPSRVSRLFEYAYCRDRHHIILPDAARYAILGTGESAQTMADAWQEWVDYISRPRPGYLTPAILVPMPDTMPPRFGGKKDHLAPVIATLIQGVLPEPERRRGWFFRR
;
A
#
# COMPACT_ATOMS: atom_id res chain seq x y z
N MET A 1 -34.46 9.97 -4.02
CA MET A 1 -33.38 8.98 -3.81
C MET A 1 -33.21 8.19 -5.10
N SER A 2 -32.06 8.26 -5.77
CA SER A 2 -31.80 7.44 -6.97
C SER A 2 -31.31 6.06 -6.57
N ILE A 3 -31.94 5.02 -7.13
CA ILE A 3 -31.61 3.62 -6.84
C ILE A 3 -31.15 2.96 -8.13
N HIS A 4 -30.14 2.12 -8.03
CA HIS A 4 -29.74 1.20 -9.08
C HIS A 4 -29.74 -0.22 -8.54
N VAL A 5 -30.11 -1.20 -9.35
CA VAL A 5 -30.27 -2.58 -8.91
C VAL A 5 -29.54 -3.51 -9.88
N ILE A 6 -28.66 -4.36 -9.34
CA ILE A 6 -27.95 -5.41 -10.10
C ILE A 6 -28.21 -6.74 -9.41
N ILE A 7 -29.00 -7.60 -10.04
CA ILE A 7 -29.51 -8.82 -9.42
C ILE A 7 -29.58 -9.99 -10.40
N THR A 8 -29.71 -11.21 -9.87
CA THR A 8 -30.02 -12.39 -10.68
C THR A 8 -31.50 -12.48 -11.02
N GLN A 9 -31.84 -13.32 -12.01
CA GLN A 9 -33.23 -13.61 -12.37
C GLN A 9 -34.05 -14.13 -11.17
N ALA A 10 -33.43 -14.91 -10.28
CA ALA A 10 -34.10 -15.47 -9.10
C ALA A 10 -34.57 -14.40 -8.10
N MET A 11 -33.86 -13.26 -8.03
CA MET A 11 -34.18 -12.16 -7.13
C MET A 11 -35.05 -11.06 -7.75
N ALA A 12 -35.19 -11.05 -9.07
CA ALA A 12 -35.91 -10.02 -9.82
C ALA A 12 -37.32 -9.76 -9.30
N GLN A 13 -38.13 -10.80 -9.14
CA GLN A 13 -39.52 -10.65 -8.73
C GLN A 13 -39.67 -10.10 -7.30
N ALA A 14 -38.86 -10.61 -6.36
CA ALA A 14 -38.91 -10.19 -4.95
C ALA A 14 -38.48 -8.72 -4.79
N VAL A 15 -37.41 -8.32 -5.47
CA VAL A 15 -36.91 -6.93 -5.43
C VAL A 15 -37.89 -5.99 -6.15
N ALA A 16 -38.40 -6.37 -7.33
CA ALA A 16 -39.38 -5.56 -8.06
C ALA A 16 -40.65 -5.31 -7.26
N LYS A 17 -41.20 -6.34 -6.60
CA LYS A 17 -42.36 -6.20 -5.70
C LYS A 17 -42.08 -5.20 -4.57
N THR A 18 -40.90 -5.28 -3.96
CA THR A 18 -40.48 -4.38 -2.88
C THR A 18 -40.36 -2.93 -3.35
N LEU A 19 -39.75 -2.71 -4.52
CA LEU A 19 -39.62 -1.37 -5.10
C LEU A 19 -40.97 -0.79 -5.52
N GLN A 20 -41.85 -1.60 -6.13
CA GLN A 20 -43.18 -1.17 -6.54
C GLN A 20 -44.03 -0.73 -5.33
N ALA A 21 -44.04 -1.51 -4.25
CA ALA A 21 -44.75 -1.16 -3.02
C ALA A 21 -44.27 0.17 -2.40
N ARG A 22 -43.06 0.61 -2.74
CA ARG A 22 -42.46 1.87 -2.27
C ARG A 22 -42.55 3.02 -3.28
N GLY A 23 -43.27 2.85 -4.39
CA GLY A 23 -43.36 3.86 -5.45
C GLY A 23 -42.05 4.05 -6.23
N LEU A 24 -41.18 3.04 -6.23
CA LEU A 24 -39.86 3.04 -6.89
C LEU A 24 -39.81 2.05 -8.05
N GLY A 25 -40.96 1.73 -8.65
CA GLY A 25 -41.08 0.74 -9.73
C GLY A 25 -40.25 1.06 -10.98
N ASP A 26 -39.96 2.34 -11.22
CA ASP A 26 -39.17 2.80 -12.37
C ASP A 26 -37.66 2.82 -12.12
N ALA A 27 -37.20 2.33 -10.96
CA ALA A 27 -35.77 2.29 -10.66
C ALA A 27 -35.04 1.37 -11.65
N PRO A 28 -33.90 1.81 -12.23
CA PRO A 28 -33.15 1.02 -13.19
C PRO A 28 -32.68 -0.30 -12.56
N MET A 29 -33.24 -1.39 -13.06
CA MET A 29 -32.97 -2.75 -12.62
C MET A 29 -32.32 -3.54 -13.75
N ARG A 30 -31.09 -4.01 -13.49
CA ARG A 30 -30.35 -4.86 -14.39
C ARG A 30 -30.36 -6.29 -13.86
N ILE A 31 -30.99 -7.16 -14.62
CA ILE A 31 -30.96 -8.60 -14.36
C ILE A 31 -29.77 -9.17 -15.14
N VAL A 32 -28.85 -9.84 -14.43
CA VAL A 32 -27.62 -10.38 -15.02
C VAL A 32 -27.50 -11.87 -14.76
N ALA A 33 -26.79 -12.57 -15.66
CA ALA A 33 -26.43 -13.97 -15.43
C ALA A 33 -25.37 -14.09 -14.32
N GLN A 34 -25.22 -15.29 -13.76
CA GLN A 34 -24.12 -15.59 -12.85
C GLN A 34 -22.78 -15.30 -13.56
N SER A 35 -21.84 -14.67 -12.84
CA SER A 35 -20.53 -14.20 -13.31
C SER A 35 -20.51 -12.88 -14.10
N GLN A 36 -21.66 -12.26 -14.36
CA GLN A 36 -21.72 -10.93 -15.02
C GLN A 36 -21.81 -9.76 -14.03
N GLY A 37 -21.93 -10.04 -12.73
CA GLY A 37 -22.00 -9.02 -11.66
C GLY A 37 -20.88 -7.99 -11.70
N PRO A 38 -19.58 -8.38 -11.77
CA PRO A 38 -18.48 -7.43 -11.80
C PRO A 38 -18.55 -6.40 -12.94
N GLY A 39 -18.83 -6.85 -14.17
CA GLY A 39 -18.95 -5.96 -15.33
C GLY A 39 -20.16 -5.02 -15.22
N ALA A 40 -21.30 -5.54 -14.75
CA ALA A 40 -22.48 -4.73 -14.50
C ALA A 40 -22.23 -3.64 -13.45
N LEU A 41 -21.42 -3.94 -12.43
CA LEU A 41 -21.05 -2.99 -11.38
C LEU A 41 -20.15 -1.87 -11.90
N GLU A 42 -19.20 -2.20 -12.78
CA GLU A 42 -18.33 -1.21 -13.44
C GLU A 42 -19.13 -0.24 -14.31
N GLU A 43 -20.10 -0.75 -15.06
CA GLU A 43 -21.02 0.08 -15.84
C GLU A 43 -21.90 0.95 -14.94
N ALA A 44 -22.44 0.39 -13.86
CA ALA A 44 -23.24 1.13 -12.89
C ALA A 44 -22.46 2.25 -12.19
N GLY A 45 -21.14 2.11 -12.05
CA GLY A 45 -20.26 3.18 -11.55
C GLY A 45 -20.38 4.48 -12.37
N ARG A 46 -20.75 4.40 -13.65
CA ARG A 46 -20.94 5.56 -14.54
C ARG A 46 -22.28 6.27 -14.33
N VAL A 47 -23.25 5.61 -13.68
CA VAL A 47 -24.59 6.17 -13.43
C VAL A 47 -24.68 6.70 -11.99
N PRO A 48 -25.20 7.92 -11.76
CA PRO A 48 -25.35 8.46 -10.42
C PRO A 48 -26.49 7.76 -9.66
N ALA A 49 -26.12 6.94 -8.66
CA ALA A 49 -27.05 6.29 -7.74
C ALA A 49 -26.69 6.63 -6.29
N SER A 50 -27.70 6.98 -5.49
CA SER A 50 -27.54 7.14 -4.03
C SER A 50 -27.58 5.80 -3.28
N VAL A 51 -28.27 4.81 -3.84
CA VAL A 51 -28.35 3.45 -3.31
C VAL A 51 -28.14 2.45 -4.44
N LEU A 52 -27.27 1.47 -4.21
CA LEU A 52 -27.08 0.30 -5.05
C LEU A 52 -27.60 -0.93 -4.29
N ILE A 53 -28.54 -1.67 -4.90
CA ILE A 53 -28.96 -2.99 -4.42
C ILE A 53 -28.21 -4.03 -5.26
N LEU A 54 -27.41 -4.86 -4.61
CA LEU A 54 -26.53 -5.84 -5.26
C LEU A 54 -26.83 -7.24 -4.75
N ASP A 55 -27.06 -8.19 -5.64
CA ASP A 55 -27.19 -9.61 -5.29
C ASP A 55 -25.83 -10.33 -5.37
N VAL A 56 -25.46 -11.02 -4.29
CA VAL A 56 -24.24 -11.86 -4.24
C VAL A 56 -24.29 -12.99 -5.28
N GLY A 57 -25.48 -13.44 -5.67
CA GLY A 57 -25.68 -14.47 -6.69
C GLY A 57 -25.24 -14.05 -8.10
N THR A 58 -24.88 -12.79 -8.33
CA THR A 58 -24.42 -12.31 -9.64
C THR A 58 -23.00 -12.78 -10.01
N GLY A 59 -22.33 -13.50 -9.11
CA GLY A 59 -21.17 -14.34 -9.40
C GLY A 59 -19.90 -13.97 -8.63
N PRO A 60 -18.79 -14.68 -8.87
CA PRO A 60 -17.53 -14.45 -8.17
C PRO A 60 -16.88 -13.12 -8.56
N GLY A 61 -15.91 -12.67 -7.76
CA GLY A 61 -15.12 -11.46 -8.03
C GLY A 61 -15.80 -10.13 -7.64
N LEU A 62 -16.96 -10.20 -7.00
CA LEU A 62 -17.71 -9.02 -6.57
C LEU A 62 -16.94 -8.14 -5.57
N GLY A 63 -16.12 -8.71 -4.67
CA GLY A 63 -15.36 -7.91 -3.70
C GLY A 63 -14.48 -6.84 -4.35
N ALA A 64 -13.68 -7.23 -5.35
CA ALA A 64 -12.82 -6.30 -6.09
C ALA A 64 -13.64 -5.30 -6.93
N ALA A 65 -14.75 -5.73 -7.52
CA ALA A 65 -15.64 -4.85 -8.27
C ALA A 65 -16.30 -3.80 -7.35
N VAL A 66 -16.79 -4.22 -6.19
CA VAL A 66 -17.39 -3.35 -5.16
C VAL A 66 -16.40 -2.30 -4.69
N LEU A 67 -15.14 -2.66 -4.49
CA LEU A 67 -14.09 -1.71 -4.16
C LEU A 67 -13.93 -0.64 -5.25
N ARG A 68 -13.86 -1.05 -6.54
CA ARG A 68 -13.80 -0.11 -7.67
C ARG A 68 -15.04 0.79 -7.75
N TYR A 69 -16.23 0.23 -7.54
CA TYR A 69 -17.47 1.01 -7.51
C TYR A 69 -17.47 2.04 -6.39
N ARG A 70 -17.02 1.68 -5.18
CA ARG A 70 -16.90 2.62 -4.06
C ARG A 70 -15.91 3.74 -4.33
N LEU A 71 -14.79 3.46 -5.01
CA LEU A 71 -13.86 4.51 -5.43
C LEU A 71 -14.52 5.52 -6.37
N ALA A 72 -15.37 5.04 -7.29
CA ALA A 72 -16.13 5.90 -8.19
C ALA A 72 -17.32 6.61 -7.51
N ARG A 73 -17.92 5.97 -6.49
CA ARG A 73 -19.16 6.40 -5.81
C ARG A 73 -19.01 6.30 -4.29
N PRO A 74 -18.15 7.12 -3.65
CA PRO A 74 -17.81 6.96 -2.22
C PRO A 74 -19.01 7.17 -1.28
N GLN A 75 -20.00 7.95 -1.72
CA GLN A 75 -21.21 8.27 -0.93
C GLN A 75 -22.39 7.33 -1.22
N ALA A 76 -22.29 6.42 -2.19
CA ALA A 76 -23.38 5.51 -2.49
C ALA A 76 -23.49 4.45 -1.39
N ARG A 77 -24.71 4.28 -0.87
CA ARG A 77 -25.05 3.17 0.02
C ARG A 77 -25.17 1.90 -0.81
N ILE A 78 -24.56 0.81 -0.35
CA ILE A 78 -24.70 -0.50 -1.00
C ILE A 78 -25.45 -1.43 -0.05
N ILE A 79 -26.56 -1.99 -0.52
CA ILE A 79 -27.34 -3.03 0.18
C ILE A 79 -27.06 -4.35 -0.54
N LEU A 80 -26.40 -5.27 0.14
CA LEU A 80 -26.07 -6.60 -0.38
C LEU A 80 -27.20 -7.57 -0.05
N LEU A 81 -27.77 -8.19 -1.08
CA LEU A 81 -28.67 -9.34 -0.95
C LEU A 81 -27.80 -10.61 -0.90
N ALA A 82 -27.77 -11.25 0.27
CA ALA A 82 -27.02 -12.46 0.56
C ALA A 82 -27.97 -13.62 0.86
N THR A 83 -29.01 -13.78 0.03
CA THR A 83 -30.08 -14.76 0.24
C THR A 83 -29.53 -16.18 0.35
N GLY A 84 -29.89 -16.88 1.42
CA GLY A 84 -29.42 -18.25 1.70
C GLY A 84 -27.95 -18.35 2.11
N ARG A 85 -27.23 -17.23 2.29
CA ARG A 85 -25.86 -17.22 2.83
C ARG A 85 -25.87 -17.10 4.35
N GLN A 86 -24.78 -17.54 4.98
CA GLN A 86 -24.59 -17.49 6.42
C GLN A 86 -23.29 -16.73 6.78
N PRO A 87 -23.19 -16.15 7.98
CA PRO A 87 -21.96 -15.55 8.46
C PRO A 87 -20.77 -16.50 8.31
N GLY A 88 -19.64 -15.99 7.81
CA GLY A 88 -18.47 -16.79 7.45
C GLY A 88 -18.41 -17.22 5.98
N ASP A 89 -19.46 -16.94 5.18
CA ASP A 89 -19.41 -17.11 3.73
C ASP A 89 -18.26 -16.26 3.12
N PRO A 90 -17.33 -16.87 2.38
CA PRO A 90 -16.13 -16.18 1.90
C PRO A 90 -16.41 -15.12 0.84
N GLU A 91 -17.47 -15.27 0.04
CA GLU A 91 -17.84 -14.29 -0.98
C GLU A 91 -18.45 -13.06 -0.32
N VAL A 92 -19.34 -13.26 0.65
CA VAL A 92 -19.92 -12.16 1.43
C VAL A 92 -18.84 -11.47 2.26
N ALA A 93 -17.94 -12.21 2.91
CA ALA A 93 -16.83 -11.65 3.70
C ALA A 93 -15.92 -10.73 2.88
N GLN A 94 -15.59 -11.10 1.63
CA GLN A 94 -14.82 -10.24 0.73
C GLN A 94 -15.55 -8.94 0.40
N ILE A 95 -16.87 -8.98 0.22
CA ILE A 95 -17.68 -7.79 -0.05
C ILE A 95 -17.78 -6.90 1.20
N VAL A 96 -17.83 -7.50 2.39
CA VAL A 96 -17.77 -6.77 3.67
C VAL A 96 -16.41 -6.08 3.85
N GLN A 97 -15.31 -6.75 3.51
CA GLN A 97 -13.97 -6.15 3.51
C GLN A 97 -13.86 -4.98 2.51
N ALA A 98 -14.61 -5.03 1.41
CA ALA A 98 -14.78 -3.91 0.49
C ALA A 98 -15.71 -2.80 1.02
N GLY A 99 -16.12 -2.87 2.30
CA GLY A 99 -16.83 -1.82 3.02
C GLY A 99 -18.35 -1.88 2.93
N VAL A 100 -18.96 -2.99 2.50
CA VAL A 100 -20.43 -3.12 2.43
C VAL A 100 -20.95 -3.74 3.73
N TYR A 101 -21.78 -2.99 4.45
CA TYR A 101 -22.23 -3.40 5.79
C TYR A 101 -23.74 -3.67 5.87
N ASP A 102 -24.53 -3.13 4.95
CA ASP A 102 -25.96 -3.46 4.85
C ASP A 102 -26.13 -4.78 4.11
N ILE A 103 -26.27 -5.86 4.87
CA ILE A 103 -26.46 -7.21 4.35
C ILE A 103 -27.87 -7.67 4.68
N VAL A 104 -28.55 -8.20 3.68
CA VAL A 104 -29.92 -8.68 3.74
C VAL A 104 -29.93 -10.14 3.32
N THR A 105 -30.18 -11.05 4.26
CA THR A 105 -30.26 -12.50 4.01
C THR A 105 -31.66 -12.98 3.63
N ASP A 106 -32.66 -12.18 3.97
CA ASP A 106 -34.06 -12.41 3.62
C ASP A 106 -34.57 -11.26 2.73
N PRO A 107 -34.88 -11.51 1.44
CA PRO A 107 -35.42 -10.50 0.53
C PRO A 107 -36.64 -9.76 1.05
N GLU A 108 -37.46 -10.37 1.90
CA GLU A 108 -38.65 -9.72 2.47
C GLU A 108 -38.26 -8.58 3.43
N SER A 109 -37.08 -8.67 4.04
CA SER A 109 -36.53 -7.64 4.94
C SER A 109 -35.89 -6.45 4.20
N LEU A 110 -35.79 -6.50 2.86
CA LEU A 110 -35.19 -5.42 2.06
C LEU A 110 -35.88 -4.07 2.29
N ALA A 111 -37.20 -4.06 2.42
CA ALA A 111 -37.95 -2.84 2.71
C ALA A 111 -37.46 -2.17 4.00
N ALA A 112 -37.37 -2.94 5.09
CA ALA A 112 -36.89 -2.44 6.37
C ALA A 112 -35.41 -2.00 6.30
N ALA A 113 -34.58 -2.72 5.54
CA ALA A 113 -33.18 -2.37 5.33
C ALA A 113 -33.02 -1.02 4.61
N MET A 114 -33.91 -0.69 3.68
CA MET A 114 -33.90 0.60 2.97
C MET A 114 -34.29 1.78 3.88
N ASP A 115 -35.15 1.57 4.88
CA ASP A 115 -35.63 2.62 5.79
C ASP A 115 -34.69 2.92 6.96
N ARG A 116 -33.94 1.92 7.41
CA ARG A 116 -32.98 2.11 8.50
C ARG A 116 -31.77 2.93 8.06
N GLN A 117 -31.06 3.48 9.04
CA GLN A 117 -29.74 4.06 8.82
C GLN A 117 -28.76 3.00 8.29
N PRO A 118 -27.75 3.39 7.48
CA PRO A 118 -26.74 2.48 6.99
C PRO A 118 -26.08 1.71 8.14
N ALA A 119 -25.95 0.39 7.98
CA ALA A 119 -25.32 -0.43 8.99
C ALA A 119 -23.83 -0.07 9.18
N GLY A 120 -23.36 -0.19 10.42
CA GLY A 120 -21.95 -0.03 10.77
C GLY A 120 -21.17 -1.35 10.63
N LEU A 121 -19.85 -1.26 10.74
CA LEU A 121 -18.95 -2.43 10.72
C LEU A 121 -19.33 -3.46 11.79
N GLU A 122 -19.81 -3.02 12.95
CA GLU A 122 -20.23 -3.89 14.07
C GLU A 122 -21.29 -4.90 13.64
N SER A 123 -22.28 -4.47 12.84
CA SER A 123 -23.35 -5.33 12.34
C SER A 123 -22.85 -6.33 11.28
N ALA A 124 -21.78 -5.99 10.57
CA ALA A 124 -21.18 -6.83 9.53
C ALA A 124 -20.02 -7.69 10.03
N ALA A 125 -19.47 -7.42 11.22
CA ALA A 125 -18.31 -8.12 11.78
C ALA A 125 -18.52 -9.64 11.90
N LEU A 126 -19.75 -10.05 12.19
CA LEU A 126 -20.17 -11.46 12.24
C LEU A 126 -19.88 -12.20 10.93
N TRP A 127 -19.95 -11.52 9.79
CA TRP A 127 -19.67 -12.11 8.47
C TRP A 127 -18.17 -12.31 8.24
N LEU A 128 -17.32 -11.58 8.94
CA LEU A 128 -15.86 -11.74 8.91
C LEU A 128 -15.41 -12.79 9.93
N ASP A 129 -16.05 -12.82 11.09
CA ASP A 129 -15.75 -13.74 12.18
C ASP A 129 -17.04 -14.23 12.86
N PRO A 130 -17.53 -15.43 12.50
CA PRO A 130 -18.73 -16.01 13.09
C PRO A 130 -18.63 -16.25 14.60
N SER A 131 -17.42 -16.30 15.16
CA SER A 131 -17.22 -16.47 16.61
C SER A 131 -17.68 -15.27 17.44
N LEU A 132 -17.92 -14.13 16.79
CA LEU A 132 -18.48 -12.93 17.40
C LEU A 132 -19.99 -13.01 17.64
N ALA A 133 -20.65 -14.09 17.20
CA ALA A 133 -22.09 -14.26 17.36
C ALA A 133 -22.47 -14.37 18.85
N PRO A 134 -23.39 -13.53 19.35
CA PRO A 134 -23.89 -13.65 20.71
C PRO A 134 -24.68 -14.95 20.86
N GLY A 135 -24.06 -15.99 21.43
CA GLY A 135 -24.69 -17.29 21.66
C GLY A 135 -23.80 -18.52 21.51
N GLY A 136 -22.55 -18.39 21.06
CA GLY A 136 -21.60 -19.51 20.97
C GLY A 136 -21.04 -19.90 22.34
N ASN A 137 -21.62 -20.94 22.96
CA ASN A 137 -21.12 -21.57 24.18
C ASN A 137 -19.65 -22.01 24.04
N GLY A 138 -18.77 -21.44 24.86
CA GLY A 138 -17.37 -21.80 24.96
C GLY A 138 -16.64 -20.91 25.96
N GLY A 139 -17.02 -21.02 27.23
CA GLY A 139 -16.51 -20.20 28.32
C GLY A 139 -14.98 -20.17 28.39
N LYS A 140 -14.42 -18.98 28.18
CA LYS A 140 -13.30 -18.47 28.96
C LYS A 140 -13.59 -17.02 29.26
N THR A 141 -13.87 -16.75 30.52
CA THR A 141 -13.89 -15.42 31.12
C THR A 141 -12.54 -14.78 30.85
N VAL A 142 -12.46 -13.99 29.79
CA VAL A 142 -11.32 -13.11 29.55
C VAL A 142 -11.53 -11.93 30.49
N VAL A 143 -10.86 -12.02 31.65
CA VAL A 143 -10.54 -10.86 32.48
C VAL A 143 -10.03 -9.78 31.52
N GLU A 144 -10.70 -8.63 31.49
CA GLU A 144 -10.23 -7.42 30.83
C GLU A 144 -8.88 -7.02 31.42
N ARG A 145 -7.82 -7.63 30.89
CA ARG A 145 -6.51 -7.02 30.88
C ARG A 145 -6.53 -6.15 29.64
N VAL A 146 -6.43 -4.84 29.82
CA VAL A 146 -6.05 -3.90 28.76
C VAL A 146 -4.67 -4.32 28.28
N VAL A 147 -4.63 -5.33 27.42
CA VAL A 147 -3.55 -5.58 26.50
C VAL A 147 -3.95 -4.75 25.30
N GLU A 148 -3.19 -3.71 24.99
CA GLU A 148 -3.21 -3.10 23.67
C GLU A 148 -3.11 -4.23 22.65
N ARG A 149 -4.27 -4.67 22.16
CA ARG A 149 -4.36 -5.75 21.20
C ARG A 149 -3.85 -5.12 19.92
N LYS A 150 -2.56 -5.29 19.64
CA LYS A 150 -1.95 -5.06 18.34
C LYS A 150 -2.84 -5.76 17.33
N VAL A 151 -3.71 -5.00 16.69
CA VAL A 151 -4.43 -5.42 15.50
C VAL A 151 -3.33 -5.95 14.59
N PRO A 152 -3.34 -7.23 14.18
CA PRO A 152 -2.46 -7.66 13.13
C PRO A 152 -2.80 -6.74 11.97
N MET A 153 -1.88 -5.85 11.57
CA MET A 153 -2.03 -5.11 10.34
C MET A 153 -2.27 -6.17 9.26
N THR A 154 -3.50 -6.23 8.78
CA THR A 154 -3.90 -7.11 7.68
C THR A 154 -3.09 -6.77 6.43
N GLN A 155 -2.56 -5.55 6.37
CA GLN A 155 -1.57 -5.11 5.40
C GLN A 155 -0.20 -5.73 5.70
N ARG A 156 0.39 -6.38 4.69
CA ARG A 156 1.80 -6.76 4.73
C ARG A 156 2.63 -5.49 4.98
N PRO A 157 3.74 -5.55 5.72
CA PRO A 157 4.67 -4.44 5.80
C PRO A 157 5.07 -3.99 4.39
N THR A 158 5.12 -2.68 4.17
CA THR A 158 5.60 -2.11 2.91
C THR A 158 7.11 -2.34 2.81
N LEU A 159 7.56 -2.99 1.74
CA LEU A 159 8.97 -3.17 1.43
C LEU A 159 9.45 -2.06 0.49
N ILE A 160 10.38 -1.24 0.97
CA ILE A 160 11.10 -0.25 0.17
C ILE A 160 12.53 -0.75 0.01
N ALA A 161 13.02 -0.92 -1.22
CA ALA A 161 14.40 -1.34 -1.46
C ALA A 161 15.21 -0.17 -2.03
N ALA A 162 16.41 0.07 -1.51
CA ALA A 162 17.39 0.98 -2.10
C ALA A 162 18.51 0.15 -2.76
N ALA A 163 18.77 0.39 -4.05
CA ALA A 163 19.78 -0.30 -4.83
C ALA A 163 20.66 0.71 -5.59
N GLY A 164 21.98 0.57 -5.47
CA GLY A 164 22.95 1.45 -6.11
C GLY A 164 23.39 0.95 -7.47
N MET A 165 23.38 1.84 -8.47
CA MET A 165 23.89 1.51 -9.82
C MET A 165 25.41 1.29 -9.86
N ALA A 166 26.13 1.77 -8.85
CA ALA A 166 27.57 1.54 -8.71
C ALA A 166 27.97 1.48 -7.22
N PRO A 167 29.13 0.91 -6.89
CA PRO A 167 29.68 1.00 -5.54
C PRO A 167 29.89 2.46 -5.09
N GLY A 168 29.57 2.75 -3.83
CA GLY A 168 29.84 4.05 -3.22
C GLY A 168 28.98 5.21 -3.73
N VAL A 169 27.81 4.95 -4.32
CA VAL A 169 26.82 5.98 -4.71
C VAL A 169 25.95 6.47 -3.53
N GLY A 170 26.12 5.87 -2.35
CA GLY A 170 25.39 6.24 -1.14
C GLY A 170 24.09 5.46 -0.90
N THR A 171 23.99 4.23 -1.40
CA THR A 171 22.80 3.36 -1.18
C THR A 171 22.45 3.23 0.30
N THR A 172 23.44 2.96 1.15
CA THR A 172 23.26 2.87 2.60
C THR A 172 22.76 4.18 3.19
N THR A 173 23.32 5.32 2.77
CA THR A 173 22.85 6.64 3.20
C THR A 173 21.39 6.85 2.80
N MET A 174 20.99 6.46 1.58
CA MET A 174 19.61 6.55 1.13
C MET A 174 18.67 5.70 2.00
N ALA A 175 19.03 4.42 2.21
CA ALA A 175 18.24 3.50 3.03
C ALA A 175 18.07 4.03 4.46
N GLN A 176 19.15 4.54 5.07
CA GLN A 176 19.12 5.15 6.39
C GLN A 176 18.24 6.40 6.41
N VAL A 177 18.37 7.30 5.44
CA VAL A 177 17.57 8.53 5.36
C VAL A 177 16.08 8.22 5.28
N ILE A 178 15.66 7.29 4.44
CA ILE A 178 14.26 6.86 4.32
C ILE A 178 13.77 6.25 5.63
N THR A 179 14.60 5.38 6.22
CA THR A 179 14.25 4.65 7.43
C THR A 179 14.05 5.59 8.62
N HIS A 180 14.99 6.52 8.83
CA HIS A 180 14.89 7.52 9.88
C HIS A 180 13.72 8.48 9.65
N TYR A 181 13.43 8.83 8.39
CA TYR A 181 12.25 9.63 8.06
C TYR A 181 10.97 8.92 8.49
N LEU A 182 10.80 7.64 8.14
CA LEU A 182 9.64 6.84 8.50
C LEU A 182 9.50 6.66 10.03
N ALA A 183 10.61 6.35 10.71
CA ALA A 183 10.64 6.22 12.16
C ALA A 183 10.26 7.53 12.87
N TRP A 184 10.79 8.67 12.38
CA TRP A 184 10.46 10.01 12.86
C TRP A 184 8.97 10.37 12.65
N ARG A 185 8.38 9.92 11.53
CA ARG A 185 6.93 10.05 11.27
C ARG A 185 6.06 9.19 12.17
N GLY A 186 6.66 8.35 13.03
CA GLY A 186 5.96 7.49 13.98
C GLY A 186 5.68 6.09 13.43
N HIS A 187 6.19 5.75 12.25
CA HIS A 187 5.98 4.43 11.66
C HIS A 187 7.00 3.42 12.17
N THR A 188 6.52 2.25 12.59
CA THR A 188 7.42 1.16 12.96
C THR A 188 8.16 0.65 11.72
N THR A 189 9.48 0.75 11.72
CA THR A 189 10.30 0.55 10.52
C THR A 189 11.53 -0.32 10.83
N THR A 190 11.79 -1.33 10.01
CA THR A 190 13.04 -2.10 10.10
C THR A 190 13.96 -1.74 8.94
N LEU A 191 15.20 -1.31 9.23
CA LEU A 191 16.29 -1.28 8.26
C LEU A 191 16.90 -2.67 8.15
N VAL A 192 16.95 -3.21 6.93
CA VAL A 192 17.57 -4.49 6.61
C VAL A 192 18.83 -4.23 5.81
N ASP A 193 19.98 -4.54 6.39
CA ASP A 193 21.24 -4.63 5.67
C ASP A 193 21.30 -5.96 4.91
N MET A 194 21.21 -5.89 3.58
CA MET A 194 21.34 -7.08 2.71
C MET A 194 22.78 -7.36 2.31
N SER A 195 23.73 -6.50 2.70
CA SER A 195 25.11 -6.70 2.31
C SER A 195 25.65 -8.01 2.90
N ALA A 196 26.30 -8.81 2.04
CA ALA A 196 27.09 -9.94 2.50
C ALA A 196 28.11 -9.44 3.53
N PRO A 197 28.55 -10.25 4.51
CA PRO A 197 29.61 -9.84 5.43
C PRO A 197 30.86 -9.46 4.61
N TRP A 198 31.07 -8.16 4.44
CA TRP A 198 32.25 -7.64 3.77
C TRP A 198 33.48 -7.97 4.63
N PRO A 199 34.62 -8.38 4.04
CA PRO A 199 35.87 -8.41 4.77
C PRO A 199 36.11 -7.01 5.37
N ALA A 200 36.39 -6.96 6.67
CA ALA A 200 36.28 -5.78 7.53
C ALA A 200 37.17 -4.57 7.15
N GLU A 201 37.97 -4.67 6.09
CA GLU A 201 39.16 -3.84 5.89
C GLU A 201 39.03 -2.72 4.86
N GLN A 202 37.94 -2.62 4.07
CA GLN A 202 37.99 -1.76 2.87
C GLN A 202 37.20 -0.45 2.86
N TYR A 203 36.31 -0.15 3.82
CA TYR A 203 35.63 1.15 3.85
C TYR A 203 35.27 1.60 5.27
N THR A 204 35.90 2.68 5.74
CA THR A 204 35.48 3.44 6.93
C THR A 204 34.23 4.25 6.61
N LEU A 205 33.04 3.67 6.84
CA LEU A 205 31.82 4.45 6.94
C LEU A 205 31.81 5.21 8.27
N PRO A 206 31.29 6.46 8.31
CA PRO A 206 31.28 7.29 9.51
C PRO A 206 30.35 6.76 10.63
N TRP A 207 29.51 5.78 10.34
CA TRP A 207 28.68 5.10 11.33
C TRP A 207 28.56 3.62 10.97
N ARG A 208 29.22 2.77 11.76
CA ARG A 208 28.95 1.33 11.79
C ARG A 208 28.66 0.99 13.25
N PRO A 209 27.46 0.48 13.60
CA PRO A 209 27.33 -0.29 14.81
C PRO A 209 28.37 -1.42 14.73
N PRO A 210 29.12 -1.71 15.81
CA PRO A 210 29.93 -2.91 15.86
C PRO A 210 28.97 -4.10 15.71
N GLU A 211 28.96 -4.67 14.51
CA GLU A 211 28.11 -5.79 14.05
C GLU A 211 26.61 -5.50 14.07
N ILE A 212 26.03 -5.35 12.86
CA ILE A 212 24.58 -5.37 12.71
C ILE A 212 24.10 -6.81 13.01
N PRO A 213 23.23 -7.02 14.01
CA PRO A 213 22.79 -8.34 14.42
C PRO A 213 21.90 -8.99 13.35
N GLU A 214 21.91 -10.32 13.28
CA GLU A 214 20.99 -11.07 12.39
C GLU A 214 19.52 -10.90 12.82
N GLU A 215 19.29 -10.71 14.11
CA GLU A 215 17.96 -10.48 14.68
C GLU A 215 17.65 -8.98 14.83
N PRO A 216 16.42 -8.52 14.49
CA PRO A 216 16.01 -7.13 14.61
C PRO A 216 16.24 -6.56 16.01
N THR A 217 17.18 -5.61 16.10
CA THR A 217 17.50 -4.91 17.33
C THR A 217 17.04 -3.47 17.23
N ARG A 218 16.38 -2.98 18.29
CA ARG A 218 15.86 -1.62 18.32
C ARG A 218 17.01 -0.63 18.47
N GLU A 219 17.14 0.29 17.52
CA GLU A 219 18.18 1.32 17.55
C GLU A 219 17.64 2.63 18.18
N VAL A 220 16.48 3.10 17.71
CA VAL A 220 15.78 4.26 18.27
C VAL A 220 14.27 3.99 18.37
N ALA A 221 13.48 4.98 18.78
CA ALA A 221 12.03 4.84 18.76
C ALA A 221 11.53 4.53 17.35
N ASN A 222 10.73 3.48 17.22
CA ASN A 222 10.14 3.00 15.96
C ASN A 222 11.14 2.54 14.89
N LEU A 223 12.42 2.34 15.24
CA LEU A 223 13.44 1.85 14.32
C LEU A 223 14.12 0.59 14.86
N TRP A 224 14.07 -0.47 14.07
CA TRP A 224 14.85 -1.69 14.24
C TRP A 224 15.88 -1.84 13.11
N VAL A 225 17.00 -2.48 13.41
CA VAL A 225 18.02 -2.80 12.40
C VAL A 225 18.38 -4.27 12.52
N CYS A 226 18.53 -4.93 11.37
CA CYS A 226 19.09 -6.29 11.28
C CYS A 226 19.85 -6.50 9.98
N ARG A 227 20.68 -7.53 9.96
CA ARG A 227 21.26 -8.10 8.75
C ARG A 227 20.41 -9.25 8.29
N GLN A 228 19.97 -9.21 7.03
CA GLN A 228 19.18 -10.29 6.45
C GLN A 228 19.32 -10.28 4.92
N SER A 229 19.74 -11.40 4.34
CA SER A 229 19.89 -11.54 2.89
C SER A 229 18.54 -11.62 2.17
N ASP A 230 17.50 -12.11 2.84
CA ASP A 230 16.12 -12.11 2.33
C ASP A 230 15.25 -11.08 3.10
N PRO A 231 15.11 -9.82 2.64
CA PRO A 231 14.27 -8.84 3.33
C PRO A 231 12.81 -9.27 3.43
N MET A 232 12.32 -10.18 2.56
CA MET A 232 10.97 -10.73 2.67
C MET A 232 10.79 -11.60 3.90
N ALA A 233 11.86 -12.20 4.45
CA ALA A 233 11.79 -12.90 5.73
C ALA A 233 11.40 -11.93 6.86
N VAL A 234 11.87 -10.68 6.82
CA VAL A 234 11.50 -9.63 7.79
C VAL A 234 10.06 -9.17 7.56
N VAL A 235 9.65 -8.99 6.30
CA VAL A 235 8.25 -8.65 5.94
C VAL A 235 7.27 -9.71 6.47
N ARG A 236 7.61 -11.00 6.33
CA ARG A 236 6.78 -12.14 6.79
C ARG A 236 6.59 -12.16 8.32
N ARG A 237 7.52 -11.59 9.10
CA ARG A 237 7.39 -11.49 10.56
C ARG A 237 6.28 -10.52 10.99
N ARG A 238 5.87 -9.57 10.13
CA ARG A 238 4.78 -8.60 10.39
C ARG A 238 4.94 -7.80 11.69
N GLN A 239 6.18 -7.49 12.07
CA GLN A 239 6.49 -6.76 13.31
C GLN A 239 6.51 -5.24 13.13
N THR A 240 6.70 -4.78 11.89
CA THR A 240 6.83 -3.37 11.52
C THR A 240 5.84 -3.01 10.41
N ALA A 241 5.52 -1.72 10.29
CA ALA A 241 4.72 -1.20 9.17
C ALA A 241 5.56 -1.12 7.88
N TYR A 242 6.86 -0.85 8.02
CA TYR A 242 7.80 -0.74 6.92
C TYR A 242 9.02 -1.63 7.10
N VAL A 243 9.53 -2.11 5.99
CA VAL A 243 10.85 -2.72 5.87
C VAL A 243 11.60 -1.94 4.79
N VAL A 244 12.75 -1.41 5.13
CA VAL A 244 13.63 -0.70 4.19
C VAL A 244 14.87 -1.57 3.99
N ALA A 245 15.09 -2.06 2.78
CA ALA A 245 16.23 -2.90 2.44
C ALA A 245 17.35 -2.07 1.81
N ASP A 246 18.53 -2.07 2.44
CA ASP A 246 19.78 -1.63 1.83
C ASP A 246 20.36 -2.78 1.01
N ALA A 247 20.09 -2.78 -0.29
CA ALA A 247 20.60 -3.78 -1.21
C ALA A 247 22.07 -3.52 -1.59
N GLY A 248 22.66 -2.38 -1.22
CA GLY A 248 23.99 -2.00 -1.67
C GLY A 248 24.09 -1.86 -3.19
N HIS A 249 25.16 -2.38 -3.79
CA HIS A 249 25.33 -2.45 -5.24
C HIS A 249 24.90 -3.83 -5.75
N VAL A 250 23.86 -3.89 -6.57
CA VAL A 250 23.29 -5.13 -7.12
C VAL A 250 22.98 -4.98 -8.61
N SER A 251 22.85 -6.10 -9.33
CA SER A 251 22.36 -6.10 -10.71
C SER A 251 20.89 -5.69 -10.77
N ALA A 252 20.45 -5.21 -11.94
CA ALA A 252 19.04 -4.87 -12.17
C ALA A 252 18.10 -6.07 -11.96
N GLU A 253 18.55 -7.28 -12.31
CA GLU A 253 17.79 -8.52 -12.12
C GLU A 253 17.58 -8.82 -10.63
N VAL A 254 18.66 -8.71 -9.83
CA VAL A 254 18.58 -8.90 -8.38
C VAL A 254 17.67 -7.85 -7.76
N ALA A 255 17.80 -6.58 -8.14
CA ALA A 255 16.94 -5.50 -7.65
C ALA A 255 15.46 -5.71 -7.98
N ALA A 256 15.15 -6.15 -9.21
CA ALA A 256 13.79 -6.49 -9.63
C ALA A 256 13.24 -7.72 -8.90
N GLY A 257 14.10 -8.68 -8.56
CA GLY A 257 13.76 -9.90 -7.83
C GLY A 257 13.46 -9.71 -6.35
N LEU A 258 13.72 -8.53 -5.77
CA LEU A 258 13.49 -8.26 -4.33
C LEU A 258 12.01 -8.28 -3.94
N GLY A 259 11.09 -8.13 -4.90
CA GLY A 259 9.65 -8.07 -4.62
C GLY A 259 9.23 -6.83 -3.83
N ALA A 260 10.00 -5.74 -3.92
CA ALA A 260 9.73 -4.49 -3.23
C ALA A 260 8.45 -3.80 -3.75
N ASP A 261 7.69 -3.19 -2.84
CA ASP A 261 6.56 -2.31 -3.18
C ASP A 261 7.04 -1.01 -3.83
N LEU A 262 8.24 -0.56 -3.45
CA LEU A 262 8.94 0.57 -4.05
C LEU A 262 10.43 0.26 -4.18
N LEU A 263 10.97 0.44 -5.39
CA LEU A 263 12.40 0.30 -5.66
C LEU A 263 13.02 1.68 -5.88
N ILE A 264 14.05 2.02 -5.12
CA ILE A 264 14.80 3.27 -5.24
C ILE A 264 16.17 2.95 -5.81
N ILE A 265 16.41 3.42 -7.03
CA ILE A 265 17.68 3.32 -7.74
C ILE A 265 18.52 4.54 -7.39
N VAL A 266 19.63 4.31 -6.69
CA VAL A 266 20.58 5.35 -6.30
C VAL A 266 21.61 5.52 -7.41
N LEU A 267 21.58 6.72 -7.99
CA LEU A 267 22.36 7.11 -9.15
C LEU A 267 23.69 7.74 -8.73
N PRO A 268 24.77 7.60 -9.53
CA PRO A 268 26.01 8.31 -9.29
C PRO A 268 25.84 9.82 -9.42
N ASN A 269 26.49 10.56 -8.51
CA ASN A 269 26.48 12.03 -8.48
C ASN A 269 27.74 12.66 -9.10
N SER A 270 28.67 11.86 -9.65
CA SER A 270 29.94 12.35 -10.22
C SER A 270 30.01 12.10 -11.74
N PRO A 271 30.43 13.09 -12.55
CA PRO A 271 30.51 12.94 -14.00
C PRO A 271 31.31 11.72 -14.47
N SER A 272 32.46 11.46 -13.82
CA SER A 272 33.33 10.34 -14.13
C SER A 272 32.69 8.95 -13.90
N ARG A 273 31.74 8.84 -12.96
CA ARG A 273 31.01 7.58 -12.70
C ARG A 273 29.84 7.43 -13.65
N VAL A 274 29.21 8.55 -14.01
CA VAL A 274 28.13 8.60 -14.99
C VAL A 274 28.62 8.15 -16.36
N SER A 275 29.74 8.70 -16.87
CA SER A 275 30.30 8.26 -18.16
C SER A 275 30.59 6.76 -18.21
N ARG A 276 31.18 6.19 -17.15
CA ARG A 276 31.42 4.74 -17.08
C ARG A 276 30.15 3.91 -17.08
N LEU A 277 29.12 4.41 -16.40
CA LEU A 277 27.83 3.72 -16.32
C LEU A 277 27.10 3.78 -17.67
N PHE A 278 27.19 4.91 -18.38
CA PHE A 278 26.72 5.05 -19.75
C PHE A 278 27.45 4.11 -20.70
N GLU A 279 28.78 4.11 -20.69
CA GLU A 279 29.57 3.16 -21.48
C GLU A 279 29.18 1.71 -21.15
N TYR A 280 29.01 1.39 -19.87
CA TYR A 280 28.59 0.07 -19.45
C TYR A 280 27.19 -0.31 -19.95
N ALA A 281 26.21 0.58 -19.81
CA ALA A 281 24.83 0.37 -20.27
C ALA A 281 24.74 0.29 -21.80
N TYR A 282 25.56 1.07 -22.51
CA TYR A 282 25.57 1.16 -23.97
C TYR A 282 26.35 0.01 -24.62
N CYS A 283 27.41 -0.49 -23.97
CA CYS A 283 28.26 -1.57 -24.49
C CYS A 283 27.72 -2.97 -24.20
N ARG A 284 26.91 -3.17 -23.15
CA ARG A 284 26.60 -4.53 -22.68
C ARG A 284 25.42 -5.20 -23.37
N ASP A 285 24.36 -4.49 -23.78
CA ASP A 285 23.37 -5.02 -24.73
C ASP A 285 22.18 -4.07 -24.94
N ARG A 286 21.52 -4.19 -26.11
CA ARG A 286 20.18 -3.64 -26.42
C ARG A 286 19.05 -4.27 -25.58
N HIS A 287 19.37 -4.97 -24.50
CA HIS A 287 18.39 -5.52 -23.59
C HIS A 287 17.84 -4.38 -22.74
N HIS A 288 16.65 -3.93 -23.11
CA HIS A 288 15.83 -3.00 -22.36
C HIS A 288 15.94 -3.36 -20.86
N ILE A 289 16.57 -2.49 -20.07
CA ILE A 289 16.53 -2.64 -18.61
C ILE A 289 15.05 -2.47 -18.24
N ILE A 290 14.36 -3.58 -18.01
CA ILE A 290 12.97 -3.57 -17.56
C ILE A 290 13.03 -3.26 -16.07
N LEU A 291 13.08 -1.97 -15.74
CA LEU A 291 12.90 -1.54 -14.38
C LEU A 291 11.42 -1.73 -14.00
N PRO A 292 11.12 -2.14 -12.76
CA PRO A 292 9.75 -2.22 -12.29
C PRO A 292 9.02 -0.89 -12.46
N ASP A 293 7.73 -0.93 -12.76
CA ASP A 293 6.89 0.28 -12.91
C ASP A 293 6.88 1.17 -11.64
N ALA A 294 7.25 0.59 -10.50
CA ALA A 294 7.38 1.26 -9.20
C ALA A 294 8.82 1.75 -8.88
N ALA A 295 9.75 1.72 -9.83
CA ALA A 295 11.09 2.26 -9.60
C ALA A 295 11.04 3.79 -9.41
N ARG A 296 11.96 4.33 -8.61
CA ARG A 296 12.23 5.76 -8.37
C ARG A 296 13.72 5.99 -8.46
N TYR A 297 14.16 7.12 -9.01
CA TYR A 297 15.57 7.41 -9.13
C TYR A 297 15.95 8.51 -8.15
N ALA A 298 17.05 8.31 -7.44
CA ALA A 298 17.52 9.26 -6.44
C ALA A 298 19.00 9.54 -6.62
N ILE A 299 19.38 10.80 -6.48
CA ILE A 299 20.78 11.24 -6.53
C ILE A 299 21.09 11.89 -5.20
N LEU A 300 22.17 11.46 -4.56
CA LEU A 300 22.63 12.08 -3.32
C LEU A 300 23.61 13.21 -3.64
N GLY A 301 23.30 14.43 -3.22
CA GLY A 301 24.22 15.55 -3.42
C GLY A 301 23.61 16.91 -3.09
N THR A 302 24.45 17.93 -3.05
CA THR A 302 24.05 19.32 -2.77
C THR A 302 24.77 20.29 -3.70
N GLY A 303 24.15 21.43 -3.98
CA GLY A 303 24.73 22.48 -4.82
C GLY A 303 24.52 22.26 -6.32
N GLU A 304 25.05 23.19 -7.11
CA GLU A 304 24.80 23.30 -8.56
C GLU A 304 25.26 22.06 -9.33
N SER A 305 26.44 21.50 -9.03
CA SER A 305 26.95 20.31 -9.72
C SER A 305 26.06 19.08 -9.52
N ALA A 306 25.45 18.92 -8.34
CA ALA A 306 24.53 17.82 -8.08
C ALA A 306 23.19 18.03 -8.79
N GLN A 307 22.74 19.28 -8.91
CA GLN A 307 21.55 19.64 -9.68
C GLN A 307 21.74 19.38 -11.17
N THR A 308 22.85 19.84 -11.75
CA THR A 308 23.20 19.54 -13.16
C THR A 308 23.22 18.05 -13.43
N MET A 309 23.73 17.25 -12.48
CA MET A 309 23.73 15.81 -12.60
C MET A 309 22.31 15.22 -12.52
N ALA A 310 21.46 15.75 -11.66
CA ALA A 310 20.06 15.36 -11.57
C ALA A 310 19.28 15.67 -12.85
N ASP A 311 19.50 16.84 -13.43
CA ASP A 311 18.87 17.24 -14.67
C ASP A 311 19.33 16.32 -15.83
N ALA A 312 20.62 16.00 -15.90
CA ALA A 312 21.15 15.07 -16.91
C ALA A 312 20.57 13.65 -16.77
N TRP A 313 20.42 13.16 -15.53
CA TRP A 313 19.77 11.87 -15.28
C TRP A 313 18.29 11.90 -15.60
N GLN A 314 17.59 12.99 -15.31
CA GLN A 314 16.19 13.17 -15.69
C GLN A 314 16.02 13.06 -17.21
N GLU A 315 16.86 13.76 -17.97
CA GLU A 315 16.83 13.72 -19.42
C GLU A 315 17.05 12.32 -19.97
N TRP A 316 17.97 11.56 -19.34
CA TRP A 316 18.22 10.18 -19.71
C TRP A 316 17.08 9.23 -19.35
N VAL A 317 16.54 9.35 -18.13
CA VAL A 317 15.37 8.58 -17.70
C VAL A 317 14.19 8.82 -18.63
N ASP A 318 13.96 10.09 -19.00
CA ASP A 318 12.93 10.45 -19.97
C ASP A 318 13.19 9.80 -21.32
N TYR A 319 14.44 9.84 -21.80
CA TYR A 319 14.85 9.21 -23.07
C TYR A 319 14.57 7.70 -23.10
N ILE A 320 14.96 6.96 -22.06
CA ILE A 320 14.75 5.50 -22.01
C ILE A 320 13.28 5.12 -21.77
N SER A 321 12.49 6.01 -21.17
CA SER A 321 11.06 5.82 -20.90
C SER A 321 10.14 6.21 -22.07
N ARG A 322 10.65 6.86 -23.13
CA ARG A 322 9.86 7.27 -24.32
C ARG A 322 8.98 6.18 -24.96
N PRO A 323 9.35 4.88 -24.99
CA PRO A 323 8.47 3.84 -25.53
C PRO A 323 7.20 3.58 -24.70
N ARG A 324 7.08 4.13 -23.49
CA ARG A 324 5.96 3.91 -22.55
C ARG A 324 5.40 5.24 -22.02
N PRO A 325 4.61 5.98 -22.82
CA PRO A 325 3.99 7.23 -22.37
C PRO A 325 3.09 6.98 -21.15
N GLY A 326 3.41 7.64 -20.02
CA GLY A 326 2.70 7.50 -18.74
C GLY A 326 3.58 7.09 -17.55
N TYR A 327 4.81 6.63 -17.79
CA TYR A 327 5.74 6.13 -16.76
C TYR A 327 6.91 7.09 -16.50
N LEU A 328 6.64 8.40 -16.50
CA LEU A 328 7.66 9.39 -16.16
C LEU A 328 7.92 9.34 -14.67
N THR A 329 9.05 8.78 -14.31
CA THR A 329 9.51 8.76 -12.93
C THR A 329 10.65 9.75 -12.79
N PRO A 330 10.49 10.84 -12.03
CA PRO A 330 11.55 11.82 -11.93
C PRO A 330 12.78 11.28 -11.19
N ALA A 331 13.97 11.72 -11.61
CA ALA A 331 15.19 11.63 -10.82
C ALA A 331 15.16 12.73 -9.75
N ILE A 332 15.14 12.32 -8.49
CA ILE A 332 14.99 13.23 -7.35
C ILE A 332 16.37 13.48 -6.74
N LEU A 333 16.78 14.75 -6.70
CA LEU A 333 17.96 15.17 -5.95
C LEU A 333 17.63 15.16 -4.46
N VAL A 334 18.31 14.28 -3.72
CA VAL A 334 18.23 14.16 -2.27
C VAL A 334 19.44 14.84 -1.65
N PRO A 335 19.26 15.91 -0.86
CA PRO A 335 20.37 16.58 -0.21
C PRO A 335 21.09 15.61 0.74
N MET A 336 22.41 15.59 0.67
CA MET A 336 23.23 14.80 1.59
C MET A 336 23.04 15.36 3.01
N PRO A 337 22.69 14.52 3.99
CA PRO A 337 22.58 14.99 5.37
C PRO A 337 23.96 15.30 5.94
N ASP A 338 24.08 16.42 6.66
CA ASP A 338 25.32 16.85 7.31
C ASP A 338 25.74 15.93 8.47
N THR A 339 24.79 15.15 9.00
CA THR A 339 25.01 14.23 10.12
C THR A 339 24.23 12.94 9.93
N MET A 340 24.80 11.83 10.39
CA MET A 340 24.13 10.53 10.48
C MET A 340 24.07 10.09 11.94
N PRO A 341 22.92 9.62 12.46
CA PRO A 341 21.63 9.53 11.76
C PRO A 341 21.04 10.92 11.44
N PRO A 342 20.27 11.04 10.35
CA PRO A 342 19.69 12.31 9.93
C PRO A 342 18.67 12.80 10.96
N ARG A 343 18.77 14.08 11.30
CA ARG A 343 17.89 14.72 12.28
C ARG A 343 16.66 15.29 11.60
N PHE A 344 15.56 14.55 11.68
CA PHE A 344 14.26 15.04 11.24
C PHE A 344 13.55 15.82 12.35
N GLY A 345 12.92 16.93 12.00
CA GLY A 345 12.12 17.76 12.92
C GLY A 345 12.79 19.09 13.26
N GLY A 346 12.27 20.16 12.65
CA GLY A 346 12.70 21.54 12.86
C GLY A 346 12.14 22.46 11.76
N LYS A 347 12.20 23.78 11.93
CA LYS A 347 11.67 24.76 10.94
C LYS A 347 12.51 24.89 9.65
N LYS A 348 13.61 24.14 9.50
CA LYS A 348 14.59 24.32 8.41
C LYS A 348 15.00 23.03 7.68
N ASP A 349 14.31 21.91 7.91
CA ASP A 349 14.76 20.65 7.32
C ASP A 349 14.21 20.45 5.90
N HIS A 350 15.07 20.72 4.91
CA HIS A 350 14.78 20.56 3.49
C HIS A 350 14.76 19.08 3.05
N LEU A 351 15.21 18.14 3.89
CA LEU A 351 15.29 16.72 3.54
C LEU A 351 13.91 16.04 3.61
N ALA A 352 13.11 16.35 4.63
CA ALA A 352 11.81 15.68 4.85
C ALA A 352 10.83 15.79 3.66
N PRO A 353 10.60 16.97 3.04
CA PRO A 353 9.72 17.07 1.87
C PRO A 353 10.25 16.27 0.67
N VAL A 354 11.57 16.23 0.47
CA VAL A 354 12.19 15.50 -0.63
C VAL A 354 12.00 13.99 -0.46
N ILE A 355 12.22 13.47 0.76
CA ILE A 355 11.98 12.06 1.06
C ILE A 355 10.49 11.72 0.93
N ALA A 356 9.60 12.58 1.42
CA ALA A 356 8.15 12.38 1.28
C ALA A 356 7.72 12.24 -0.19
N THR A 357 8.28 13.06 -1.09
CA THR A 357 8.08 12.96 -2.53
C THR A 357 8.67 11.67 -3.10
N LEU A 358 9.88 11.30 -2.68
CA LEU A 358 10.57 10.10 -3.16
C LEU A 358 9.78 8.82 -2.89
N ILE A 359 9.17 8.72 -1.71
CA ILE A 359 8.37 7.55 -1.31
C ILE A 359 6.86 7.78 -1.44
N GLN A 360 6.46 8.79 -2.22
CA GLN A 360 5.06 9.03 -2.53
C GLN A 360 4.47 7.82 -3.27
N GLY A 361 3.32 7.34 -2.78
CA GLY A 361 2.63 6.15 -3.30
C GLY A 361 2.74 4.92 -2.39
N VAL A 362 3.71 4.89 -1.46
CA VAL A 362 3.81 3.85 -0.42
C VAL A 362 3.62 4.37 1.00
N LEU A 363 3.54 5.69 1.18
CA LEU A 363 3.06 6.29 2.41
C LEU A 363 1.53 6.10 2.52
N PRO A 364 0.97 5.80 3.71
CA PRO A 364 -0.46 5.89 3.94
C PRO A 364 -0.91 7.32 3.65
N GLU A 365 -2.18 7.50 3.27
CA GLU A 365 -2.77 8.83 3.09
C GLU A 365 -2.37 9.75 4.25
N PRO A 366 -2.04 11.02 3.97
CA PRO A 366 -1.49 11.91 4.98
C PRO A 366 -2.40 11.95 6.19
N GLU A 367 -1.89 11.46 7.33
CA GLU A 367 -2.60 11.52 8.59
C GLU A 367 -3.13 12.94 8.80
N ARG A 368 -4.45 13.08 8.92
CA ARG A 368 -5.07 14.30 9.45
C ARG A 368 -4.35 14.61 10.74
N ARG A 369 -3.57 15.69 10.76
CA ARG A 369 -2.75 16.15 11.89
C ARG A 369 -3.51 15.94 13.21
N ARG A 370 -3.25 14.85 13.92
CA ARG A 370 -3.67 14.74 15.32
C ARG A 370 -2.74 15.67 16.08
N GLY A 371 -3.30 16.74 16.63
CA GLY A 371 -2.56 17.71 17.43
C GLY A 371 -1.73 16.97 18.48
N TRP A 372 -0.44 17.24 18.48
CA TRP A 372 0.49 16.71 19.47
C TRP A 372 0.13 17.31 20.83
N PHE A 373 -0.45 16.50 21.72
CA PHE A 373 -0.46 16.81 23.15
C PHE A 373 0.83 16.26 23.76
N PHE A 374 1.80 17.15 24.00
CA PHE A 374 2.81 16.90 25.02
C PHE A 374 2.09 16.86 26.38
N ARG A 375 1.98 15.68 26.99
CA ARG A 375 1.84 15.60 28.45
C ARG A 375 3.21 15.86 29.05
N ARG A 376 3.26 16.86 29.93
CA ARG A 376 4.43 17.23 30.74
C ARG A 376 4.81 16.11 31.68
#